data_AF-A0A1F9B5U1-F1
#
_entry.id   AF-A0A1F9B5U1-F1
#
_cell.length_a   1.000
_cell.length_b   1.000
_cell.length_c   1.000
_cell.angle_alpha   90.00
_cell.angle_beta   90.00
_cell.angle_gamma   90.00
#
_symmetry.space_group_name_H-M   'P 1'
#
loop_
_entity.id
_entity.type
_entity.pdbx_description
1 polymer ?
#
loop_
_entity_poly.entity_id
_entity_poly.type
_entity_poly.pdbx_seq_one_letter_code
_entity_poly.pdbx_strand_id
1 'polypeptide(L)' 'MRFITVTELRAQAPKIISEIENSGEEVVITKNGKPVVLIRPVEENEFELKTSMKGEKKHGKGKGAL' A
#
# COMPACT_ATOMS: atom_id res chain seq x y z
N MET A 1 11.67 10.73 -12.44
CA MET A 1 11.64 9.28 -12.14
C MET A 1 13.02 8.89 -11.62
N ARG A 2 13.07 8.53 -10.34
CA ARG A 2 14.32 8.29 -9.59
C ARG A 2 14.45 6.81 -9.24
N PHE A 3 15.67 6.30 -9.23
CA PHE A 3 15.97 4.93 -8.80
C PHE A 3 16.67 4.94 -7.46
N ILE A 4 16.24 4.07 -6.56
CA ILE A 4 16.90 3.81 -5.27
C ILE A 4 17.01 2.31 -5.04
N THR A 5 17.83 1.91 -4.08
CA THR A 5 17.97 0.54 -3.61
C THR A 5 17.05 0.27 -2.43
N VAL A 6 16.75 -1.01 -2.20
CA VAL A 6 16.08 -1.46 -0.97
C VAL A 6 16.84 -1.06 0.30
N THR A 7 18.16 -0.91 0.23
CA THR A 7 19.00 -0.48 1.35
C THR A 7 18.75 0.99 1.68
N GLU A 8 18.70 1.86 0.68
CA GLU A 8 18.38 3.29 0.86
C GLU A 8 16.96 3.47 1.37
N LEU A 9 15.99 2.73 0.81
CA LEU A 9 14.61 2.73 1.31
C LEU A 9 14.56 2.35 2.80
N ARG A 10 15.24 1.28 3.20
CA ARG A 10 15.25 0.83 4.60
C ARG A 10 15.85 1.87 5.55
N ALA A 11 16.87 2.60 5.10
CA ALA A 11 17.54 3.60 5.91
C ALA A 11 16.73 4.89 6.08
N GLN A 12 15.92 5.27 5.09
CA GLN A 12 15.33 6.61 5.01
C GLN A 12 13.86 6.63 4.55
N ALA A 13 13.10 5.55 4.79
CA ALA A 13 11.73 5.42 4.29
C ALA A 13 10.85 6.64 4.55
N PRO A 14 10.76 7.22 5.78
CA PRO A 14 9.89 8.37 6.02
C PRO A 14 10.26 9.59 5.16
N LYS A 15 11.56 9.86 5.00
CA LYS A 15 12.05 10.96 4.18
C LYS A 15 11.72 10.75 2.71
N ILE A 16 11.94 9.54 2.19
CA ILE A 16 11.65 9.20 0.79
C ILE A 16 10.16 9.34 0.50
N ILE A 17 9.29 8.89 1.41
CA ILE A 17 7.83 9.07 1.25
C ILE A 17 7.47 10.56 1.24
N SER A 18 7.97 11.35 2.19
CA SER A 18 7.71 12.79 2.20
C SER A 18 8.23 13.51 0.95
N GLU A 19 9.37 13.09 0.39
CA GLU A 19 9.87 13.62 -0.88
C GLU A 19 8.90 13.33 -2.03
N ILE A 20 8.37 12.12 -2.11
CA ILE A 20 7.38 11.71 -3.14
C ILE A 20 6.09 12.51 -2.98
N GLU A 21 5.57 12.65 -1.76
CA GLU A 21 4.35 13.42 -1.46
C GLU A 21 4.48 14.89 -1.87
N ASN A 22 5.63 15.51 -1.60
CA ASN A 22 5.85 16.92 -1.88
C ASN A 22 6.21 17.22 -3.34
N SER A 23 6.91 16.30 -4.01
CA SER A 23 7.39 16.51 -5.38
C SER A 23 6.46 15.96 -6.46
N GLY A 24 5.62 14.98 -6.10
CA GLY A 24 4.88 14.18 -7.07
C GLY A 24 5.75 13.21 -7.87
N GLU A 25 7.04 13.06 -7.55
CA GLU A 25 7.96 12.25 -8.35
C GLU A 25 7.75 10.74 -8.13
N GLU A 26 7.79 9.97 -9.20
CA GLU A 26 7.86 8.51 -9.16
C GLU A 26 9.24 7.98 -8.78
N VAL A 27 9.27 6.99 -7.89
CA VAL A 27 10.48 6.32 -7.40
C VAL A 27 10.42 4.82 -7.66
N VAL A 28 11.44 4.29 -8.32
CA VAL A 28 11.64 2.85 -8.53
C VAL A 28 12.63 2.32 -7.52
N ILE A 29 12.24 1.30 -6.76
CA ILE A 29 13.12 0.61 -5.82
C ILE A 29 13.68 -0.63 -6.49
N THR A 30 14.99 -0.81 -6.37
CA THR A 30 15.75 -1.94 -6.90
C THR A 30 16.30 -2.84 -5.79
N LYS A 31 16.42 -4.14 -6.07
CA LYS A 31 17.14 -5.11 -5.26
C LYS A 31 18.15 -5.82 -6.15
N ASN A 32 19.44 -5.72 -5.80
CA ASN A 32 20.54 -6.24 -6.62
C ASN A 32 20.48 -5.73 -8.08
N GLY A 33 20.21 -4.42 -8.26
CA GLY A 33 20.08 -3.77 -9.56
C GLY A 33 18.80 -4.05 -10.33
N LYS A 34 17.93 -4.96 -9.86
CA LYS A 34 16.65 -5.28 -10.51
C LYS A 34 15.50 -4.48 -9.90
N PRO A 35 14.65 -3.80 -10.69
CA PRO A 35 13.48 -3.10 -10.17
C PRO A 35 12.46 -4.09 -9.58
N VAL A 36 11.92 -3.76 -8.41
CA VAL A 36 11.00 -4.63 -7.66
C VAL A 36 9.77 -3.91 -7.14
N VAL A 37 9.81 -2.58 -6.99
CA VAL A 37 8.68 -1.76 -6.53
C VAL A 37 8.69 -0.42 -7.27
N LEU A 38 7.49 0.08 -7.59
CA LEU A 38 7.25 1.46 -8.00
C LEU A 38 6.45 2.15 -6.88
N ILE A 39 6.93 3.29 -6.40
CA ILE A 39 6.18 4.18 -5.51
C ILE A 39 5.89 5.45 -6.30
N ARG A 40 4.63 5.87 -6.30
CA ARG A 40 4.16 7.10 -6.93
C ARG A 40 2.98 7.66 -6.14
N PRO A 41 2.68 8.96 -6.26
CA PRO A 41 1.41 9.51 -5.81
C PRO A 41 0.24 8.75 -6.44
N VAL A 42 -0.86 8.71 -5.70
CA VAL A 42 -2.11 8.07 -6.12
C VAL A 42 -3.19 9.12 -6.11
N GLU A 43 -3.86 9.30 -7.25
CA GLU A 43 -5.04 10.15 -7.36
C GLU A 43 -6.30 9.39 -6.92
N GLU A 44 -7.30 10.11 -6.41
CA GLU A 44 -8.55 9.52 -5.87
C GLU A 44 -9.32 8.68 -6.91
N ASN A 45 -9.16 9.00 -8.19
CA ASN A 45 -9.83 8.31 -9.28
C ASN A 45 -9.12 7.03 -9.77
N GLU A 46 -7.95 6.70 -9.21
CA GLU A 46 -7.16 5.55 -9.67
C GLU A 46 -7.55 4.23 -9.01
N PHE A 47 -8.22 4.26 -7.86
CA PHE A 47 -8.60 3.05 -7.13
C PHE A 47 -10.05 3.10 -6.66
N GLU A 48 -10.84 2.10 -7.04
CA GLU A 48 -12.16 1.87 -6.44
C GLU A 48 -11.99 1.12 -5.10
N LEU A 49 -12.35 1.76 -3.99
CA LEU A 49 -12.44 1.11 -2.68
C LEU A 49 -13.57 0.06 -2.70
N LYS A 50 -13.22 -1.21 -2.94
CA LYS A 50 -14.15 -2.34 -2.71
C LYS A 50 -14.41 -2.50 -1.22
N THR A 51 -15.41 -1.80 -0.70
CA THR A 51 -15.88 -1.92 0.69
C THR A 51 -16.65 -3.24 0.88
N SER A 52 -15.95 -4.37 0.93
CA SER A 52 -16.57 -5.66 1.31
C SER A 52 -15.70 -6.43 2.30
N MET A 53 -15.56 -5.90 3.50
CA MET A 53 -15.22 -6.68 4.69
C MET A 53 -16.17 -6.32 5.84
N LYS A 54 -17.47 -6.46 5.60
CA LYS A 54 -18.44 -6.56 6.70
C LYS A 54 -18.51 -8.04 7.09
N GLY A 55 -17.71 -8.41 8.09
CA GLY A 55 -17.81 -9.74 8.69
C GLY A 55 -19.25 -9.99 9.16
N GLU A 56 -19.94 -10.91 8.50
CA GLU A 56 -21.21 -11.43 8.95
C GLU A 56 -20.98 -12.14 10.29
N LYS A 57 -21.32 -11.47 11.40
CA LYS A 57 -21.54 -12.15 12.68
C LYS A 57 -22.71 -13.11 12.51
N LYS A 58 -22.44 -14.40 12.28
CA LYS A 58 -23.42 -15.47 12.46
C LYS A 58 -23.79 -15.54 13.96
N HIS A 59 -24.86 -14.85 14.36
CA HIS A 59 -25.59 -15.19 15.58
C HIS A 59 -26.37 -16.48 15.30
N GLY A 60 -25.81 -17.62 15.69
CA GLY A 60 -26.53 -18.89 15.72
C GLY A 60 -27.63 -18.82 16.78
N LYS A 61 -28.87 -18.61 16.35
CA LYS A 61 -30.04 -18.75 17.21
C LYS A 61 -30.34 -20.25 17.31
N GLY A 62 -29.74 -20.92 18.31
CA GLY A 62 -30.11 -22.27 18.69
C GLY A 62 -31.56 -22.28 19.17
N LYS A 63 -32.47 -22.80 18.34
CA LYS A 63 -33.80 -23.23 18.78
C LYS A 63 -33.60 -24.51 19.60
N GLY A 64 -33.71 -24.42 20.92
CA GLY A 64 -34.06 -25.56 21.77
C GLY A 64 -35.55 -25.80 21.63
N ALA A 65 -35.92 -26.94 21.07
CA ALA A 65 -37.28 -27.46 21.00
C ALA A 65 -37.50 -28.46 22.14
N LEU A 66 -38.74 -28.44 22.66
CA LEU A 66 -39.43 -29.47 23.48
C LEU A 66 -38.95 -29.64 24.92
#